data_AF-A0A7J3D3R3-F1
#
_entry.id   AF-A0A7J3D3R3-F1
#
_cell.length_a   1.000
_cell.length_b   1.000
_cell.length_c   1.000
_cell.angle_alpha   90.00
_cell.angle_beta   90.00
_cell.angle_gamma   90.00
#
_symmetry.space_group_name_H-M   'P 1'
#
loop_
_entity.id
_entity.type
_entity.pdbx_description
1 polymer ?
#
loop_
_entity_poly.entity_id
_entity_poly.type
_entity_poly.pdbx_seq_one_letter_code
_entity_poly.pdbx_strand_id
1 'polypeptide(L)'
;MQLSGLSKKTTFYVWTILFALIGPWLITSVSADVPAVLEISKEIQGTNTILNLKIRHNNPSQSHYVDTIEAQVNDKLIRVDLTPQNETTFTYKIDLGQIDQNALVKVRANCNLHGWSLWTVLESTTSTTTTTIVPSNQIQPATVNMIVQIILGAAIVAGAIFATKKRFKQHHILMVTATAVNGVSILLAMVPSTLNLIAQSTKTLGTLTLLFIPHMVTGILTESLAIFIILKKPRKLKKWMRILFILWISSLALGTLIYITIY
;
A
#
# COMPACT_ATOMS: atom_id res chain seq x y z
N MET A 1 25.09 -19.27 30.34
CA MET A 1 24.15 -18.49 31.17
C MET A 1 22.73 -19.03 30.93
N GLN A 2 22.23 -19.90 31.82
CA GLN A 2 20.94 -20.59 31.67
C GLN A 2 19.78 -19.69 32.14
N LEU A 3 18.89 -19.31 31.23
CA LEU A 3 17.63 -18.60 31.53
C LEU A 3 16.51 -19.59 31.94
N SER A 4 16.78 -20.52 32.85
CA SER A 4 15.83 -21.60 33.22
C SER A 4 14.77 -21.20 34.26
N GLY A 5 14.82 -19.98 34.80
CA GLY A 5 13.88 -19.50 35.83
C GLY A 5 12.67 -18.70 35.31
N LEU A 6 12.59 -18.39 34.01
CA LEU A 6 11.52 -17.55 33.49
C LEU A 6 10.24 -18.37 33.30
N SER A 7 9.15 -17.96 33.96
CA SER A 7 7.84 -18.59 33.75
C SER A 7 7.44 -18.50 32.27
N LYS A 8 6.75 -19.51 31.74
CA LYS A 8 6.27 -19.52 30.34
C LYS A 8 5.53 -18.25 29.94
N LYS A 9 4.88 -17.58 30.89
CA LYS A 9 4.19 -16.29 30.68
C LYS A 9 5.19 -15.16 30.45
N THR A 10 6.24 -15.09 31.25
CA THR A 10 7.29 -14.07 31.14
C THR A 10 8.04 -14.21 29.82
N THR A 11 8.37 -15.44 29.42
CA THR A 11 9.02 -15.73 28.13
C THR A 11 8.16 -15.27 26.96
N PHE A 12 6.85 -15.54 26.98
CA PHE A 12 5.92 -15.09 25.93
C PHE A 12 5.89 -13.55 25.78
N TYR A 13 5.81 -12.80 26.89
CA TYR A 13 5.80 -11.34 26.83
C TYR A 13 7.12 -10.75 26.35
N VAL A 14 8.26 -11.32 26.76
CA VAL A 14 9.59 -10.88 26.30
C VAL A 14 9.70 -11.01 24.78
N TRP A 15 9.29 -12.14 24.22
CA TRP A 15 9.30 -12.33 22.76
C TRP A 15 8.34 -11.40 22.03
N THR A 16 7.16 -11.14 22.59
CA THR A 16 6.18 -10.22 21.98
C THR A 16 6.70 -8.77 21.97
N ILE A 17 7.31 -8.32 23.07
CA ILE A 17 7.91 -6.98 23.17
C ILE A 17 9.14 -6.87 22.26
N LEU A 18 9.98 -7.90 22.21
CA LEU A 18 11.15 -7.95 21.33
C LEU A 18 10.73 -7.84 19.85
N PHE A 19 9.71 -8.58 19.42
CA PHE A 19 9.17 -8.47 18.06
C PHE A 19 8.56 -7.09 17.77
N ALA A 20 7.83 -6.51 18.72
CA ALA A 20 7.22 -5.19 18.56
C ALA A 20 8.27 -4.05 18.53
N LEU A 21 9.39 -4.19 19.24
CA LEU A 21 10.45 -3.18 19.29
C LEU A 21 11.45 -3.31 18.15
N ILE A 22 11.78 -4.52 17.70
CA ILE A 22 12.74 -4.73 16.60
C ILE A 22 12.05 -4.63 15.24
N GLY A 23 10.80 -5.08 15.15
CA GLY A 23 10.03 -5.14 13.89
C GLY A 23 10.06 -3.83 13.09
N PRO A 24 9.75 -2.66 13.68
CA PRO A 24 9.71 -1.39 12.95
C PRO A 24 11.06 -0.94 12.36
N TRP A 25 12.19 -1.34 12.97
CA TRP A 25 13.52 -0.95 12.51
C TRP A 25 14.06 -1.84 11.39
N LEU A 26 13.41 -2.98 11.15
CA LEU A 26 13.72 -3.86 10.02
C LEU A 26 12.91 -3.51 8.76
N ILE A 27 11.95 -2.59 8.86
CA ILE A 27 11.10 -2.19 7.74
C ILE A 27 11.75 -0.98 7.06
N THR A 28 12.50 -1.23 5.99
CA THR A 28 12.83 -0.17 5.03
C THR A 28 11.54 0.27 4.35
N SER A 29 11.34 1.58 4.19
CA SER A 29 10.21 2.09 3.40
C SER A 29 10.39 1.62 1.96
N VAL A 30 9.64 0.60 1.59
CA VAL A 30 9.56 0.18 0.20
C VAL A 30 8.47 1.02 -0.44
N SER A 31 8.81 1.68 -1.55
CA SER A 31 7.89 2.47 -2.35
C SER A 31 7.43 1.56 -3.47
N ALA A 32 6.11 1.46 -3.69
CA ALA A 32 5.58 0.72 -4.83
C ALA A 32 6.28 1.27 -6.06
N ASP A 33 7.00 0.39 -6.75
CA ASP A 33 7.77 0.77 -7.91
C ASP A 33 6.86 0.83 -9.13
N VAL A 34 5.81 1.66 -9.02
CA VAL A 34 4.98 2.06 -10.15
C VAL A 34 5.86 2.85 -11.12
N PRO A 35 5.65 2.67 -12.44
CA PRO A 35 6.44 3.41 -13.40
C PRO A 35 6.16 4.90 -13.27
N ALA A 36 7.12 5.72 -13.69
CA ALA A 36 6.99 7.17 -13.73
C ALA A 36 7.30 7.67 -15.14
N VAL A 37 6.40 8.44 -15.73
CA VAL A 37 6.67 9.19 -16.96
C VAL A 37 7.46 10.43 -16.55
N LEU A 38 8.77 10.41 -16.80
CA LEU A 38 9.70 11.46 -16.39
C LEU A 38 9.65 12.66 -17.33
N GLU A 39 9.48 12.41 -18.62
CA GLU A 39 9.51 13.43 -19.66
C GLU A 39 8.54 13.07 -20.77
N ILE A 40 7.84 14.08 -21.28
CA ILE A 40 7.03 13.99 -22.49
C ILE A 40 7.52 15.10 -23.40
N SER A 41 8.03 14.74 -24.57
CA SER A 41 8.32 15.71 -25.63
C SER A 41 7.59 15.34 -26.92
N LYS A 42 7.39 16.35 -27.77
CA LYS A 42 6.64 16.23 -29.01
C LYS A 42 7.57 16.48 -30.19
N GLU A 43 7.48 15.63 -31.20
CA GLU A 43 8.21 15.74 -32.46
C GLU A 43 7.20 15.65 -33.62
N ILE A 44 7.30 16.53 -34.60
CA ILE A 44 6.47 16.46 -35.81
C ILE A 44 7.25 15.73 -36.90
N GLN A 45 6.73 14.61 -37.39
CA GLN A 45 7.30 13.85 -38.49
C GLN A 45 6.31 13.82 -39.66
N GLY A 46 6.58 14.63 -40.69
CA GLY A 46 5.63 14.85 -41.78
C GLY A 46 4.36 15.53 -41.26
N THR A 47 3.21 14.88 -41.41
CA THR A 47 1.94 15.35 -40.84
C THR A 47 1.64 14.77 -39.45
N ASN A 48 2.42 13.79 -39.00
CA ASN A 48 2.12 13.06 -37.76
C ASN A 48 2.81 13.72 -36.57
N THR A 49 2.13 13.64 -35.42
CA THR A 49 2.68 14.00 -34.12
C THR A 49 3.19 12.74 -33.43
N ILE A 50 4.49 12.72 -33.13
CA ILE A 50 5.14 11.67 -32.37
C ILE A 50 5.39 12.17 -30.94
N LEU A 51 4.93 11.43 -29.93
CA LEU A 51 5.35 11.64 -28.55
C LEU A 51 6.61 10.84 -28.27
N ASN A 52 7.63 11.50 -27.73
CA ASN A 52 8.80 10.87 -27.15
C ASN A 52 8.63 10.86 -25.63
N LEU A 53 8.56 9.66 -25.05
CA LEU A 53 8.32 9.45 -23.64
C LEU A 53 9.59 8.92 -22.98
N LYS A 54 10.02 9.52 -21.87
CA LYS A 54 11.06 8.95 -21.01
C LYS A 54 10.40 8.36 -19.77
N ILE A 55 10.50 7.05 -19.59
CA ILE A 55 9.80 6.31 -18.52
C ILE A 55 10.84 5.67 -17.62
N ARG A 56 10.63 5.75 -16.30
CA ARG A 56 11.41 5.05 -15.28
C ARG A 56 10.58 3.96 -14.63
N HIS A 57 11.17 2.79 -14.42
CA HIS A 57 10.63 1.68 -13.67
C HIS A 57 11.79 0.87 -13.09
N ASN A 58 11.89 0.69 -11.78
CA ASN A 58 13.06 0.05 -11.18
C ASN A 58 13.04 -1.47 -11.36
N ASN A 59 14.23 -2.05 -11.51
CA ASN A 59 14.43 -3.51 -11.56
C ASN A 59 13.52 -4.27 -12.57
N PRO A 60 13.36 -3.80 -13.82
CA PRO A 60 12.48 -4.47 -14.76
C PRO A 60 13.09 -5.82 -15.18
N SER A 61 12.21 -6.79 -15.45
CA SER A 61 12.53 -8.17 -15.82
C SER A 61 11.44 -8.76 -16.72
N GLN A 62 11.62 -10.00 -17.15
CA GLN A 62 10.63 -10.71 -17.99
C GLN A 62 9.24 -10.86 -17.35
N SER A 63 9.17 -10.86 -16.02
CA SER A 63 7.90 -10.97 -15.27
C SER A 63 7.48 -9.68 -14.57
N HIS A 64 8.27 -8.62 -14.63
CA HIS A 64 8.04 -7.35 -13.93
C HIS A 64 8.49 -6.20 -14.83
N TYR A 65 7.57 -5.59 -15.57
CA TYR A 65 7.91 -4.57 -16.57
C TYR A 65 6.73 -3.63 -16.82
N VAL A 66 6.96 -2.57 -17.59
CA VAL A 66 5.90 -1.69 -18.08
C VAL A 66 5.22 -2.37 -19.25
N ASP A 67 4.02 -2.88 -19.06
CA ASP A 67 3.28 -3.66 -20.05
C ASP A 67 2.37 -2.81 -20.95
N THR A 68 1.94 -1.65 -20.46
CA THR A 68 1.04 -0.77 -21.19
C THR A 68 1.40 0.70 -20.97
N ILE A 69 1.30 1.50 -22.03
CA ILE A 69 1.27 2.97 -21.94
C ILE A 69 -0.07 3.46 -22.48
N GLU A 70 -0.65 4.44 -21.78
CA GLU A 70 -1.84 5.16 -22.24
C GLU A 70 -1.51 6.62 -22.48
N ALA A 71 -1.84 7.11 -23.67
CA ALA A 71 -1.83 8.52 -24.01
C ALA A 71 -3.28 8.96 -24.25
N GLN A 72 -3.76 9.96 -23.51
CA GLN A 72 -5.04 10.61 -23.75
C GLN A 72 -4.81 11.93 -24.45
N VAL A 73 -5.41 12.10 -25.63
CA VAL A 73 -5.39 13.31 -26.46
C VAL A 73 -6.81 13.87 -26.48
N ASN A 74 -7.05 14.97 -25.77
CA ASN A 74 -8.40 15.45 -25.44
C ASN A 74 -9.22 14.30 -24.81
N ASP A 75 -10.32 13.88 -25.43
CA ASP A 75 -11.16 12.77 -24.95
C ASP A 75 -10.80 11.40 -25.55
N LYS A 76 -9.84 11.34 -26.48
CA LYS A 76 -9.45 10.10 -27.15
C LYS A 76 -8.32 9.40 -26.39
N LEU A 77 -8.56 8.17 -25.96
CA LEU A 77 -7.56 7.31 -25.33
C LEU A 77 -6.86 6.44 -26.36
N ILE A 78 -5.53 6.49 -26.38
CA ILE A 78 -4.65 5.65 -27.19
C ILE A 78 -3.88 4.74 -26.23
N ARG A 79 -3.95 3.43 -26.45
CA ARG A 79 -3.28 2.41 -25.63
C ARG A 79 -2.24 1.69 -26.47
N VAL A 80 -1.06 1.49 -25.91
CA VAL A 80 0.03 0.76 -26.53
C VAL A 80 0.55 -0.29 -25.56
N ASP A 81 0.57 -1.55 -25.99
CA ASP A 81 1.14 -2.64 -25.20
C ASP A 81 2.63 -2.82 -25.56
N LEU A 82 3.45 -3.14 -24.56
CA LEU A 82 4.90 -3.22 -24.68
C LEU A 82 5.39 -4.64 -24.40
N THR A 83 6.54 -4.97 -24.98
CA THR A 83 7.33 -6.14 -24.59
C THR A 83 8.21 -5.84 -23.38
N PRO A 84 8.59 -6.84 -22.57
CA PRO A 84 9.45 -6.63 -21.39
C PRO A 84 10.69 -5.79 -21.67
N GLN A 85 10.97 -4.86 -20.75
CA GLN A 85 12.17 -4.02 -20.78
C GLN A 85 13.22 -4.55 -19.80
N ASN A 86 14.50 -4.27 -20.06
CA ASN A 86 15.60 -4.65 -19.17
C ASN A 86 16.31 -3.42 -18.54
N GLU A 87 15.91 -2.21 -18.92
CA GLU A 87 16.52 -0.96 -18.45
C GLU A 87 15.60 -0.22 -17.50
N THR A 88 16.16 0.29 -16.40
CA THR A 88 15.38 1.04 -15.39
C THR A 88 14.82 2.35 -15.93
N THR A 89 15.38 2.89 -17.00
CA THR A 89 14.83 4.04 -17.71
C THR A 89 14.94 3.79 -19.19
N PHE A 90 13.83 3.91 -19.91
CA PHE A 90 13.77 3.68 -21.35
C PHE A 90 12.96 4.78 -22.03
N THR A 91 13.18 4.92 -23.33
CA THR A 91 12.42 5.85 -24.18
C THR A 91 11.42 5.08 -25.02
N TYR A 92 10.21 5.59 -25.18
CA TYR A 92 9.20 5.02 -26.05
C TYR A 92 8.57 6.08 -26.94
N LYS A 93 8.32 5.74 -28.21
CA LYS A 93 7.68 6.65 -29.17
C LYS A 93 6.25 6.22 -29.45
N ILE A 94 5.29 7.15 -29.36
CA ILE A 94 3.89 6.91 -29.72
C ILE A 94 3.53 7.82 -30.89
N ASP A 95 3.12 7.23 -32.01
CA ASP A 95 2.53 7.99 -33.12
C ASP A 95 1.05 8.28 -32.81
N LEU A 96 0.73 9.56 -32.61
CA LEU A 96 -0.63 10.03 -32.37
C LEU A 96 -1.39 10.33 -33.66
N GLY A 97 -0.72 10.28 -34.81
CA GLY A 97 -1.22 10.74 -36.10
C GLY A 97 -1.36 12.26 -36.16
N GLN A 98 -2.28 12.74 -36.99
CA GLN A 98 -2.62 14.16 -37.08
C GLN A 98 -3.48 14.56 -35.88
N ILE A 99 -2.97 15.46 -35.03
CA ILE A 99 -3.71 16.02 -33.89
C ILE A 99 -3.59 17.55 -33.90
N ASP A 100 -4.53 18.23 -33.27
CA ASP A 100 -4.45 19.68 -33.04
C ASP A 100 -3.16 20.03 -32.27
N GLN A 101 -2.48 21.10 -32.68
CA GLN A 101 -1.28 21.58 -31.98
C GLN A 101 -1.58 21.97 -30.52
N ASN A 102 -2.81 22.38 -30.23
CA ASN A 102 -3.27 22.76 -28.90
C ASN A 102 -3.98 21.61 -28.14
N ALA A 103 -3.95 20.38 -28.66
CA ALA A 103 -4.57 19.26 -27.99
C ALA A 103 -3.95 19.04 -26.60
N LEU A 104 -4.79 18.84 -25.59
CA LEU A 104 -4.35 18.45 -24.26
C LEU A 104 -3.89 16.99 -24.32
N VAL A 105 -2.59 16.77 -24.10
CA VAL A 105 -2.01 15.42 -24.08
C VAL A 105 -1.61 15.08 -22.65
N LYS A 106 -2.05 13.93 -22.15
CA LYS A 106 -1.55 13.34 -20.90
C LYS A 106 -1.20 11.89 -21.09
N VAL A 107 -0.20 11.42 -20.37
CA VAL A 107 0.36 10.07 -20.50
C VAL A 107 0.51 9.42 -19.14
N ARG A 108 0.25 8.11 -19.05
CA ARG A 108 0.57 7.28 -17.91
C ARG A 108 1.09 5.91 -18.36
N ALA A 109 1.85 5.25 -17.51
CA ALA A 109 2.39 3.92 -17.75
C ALA A 109 1.81 2.93 -16.74
N ASN A 110 1.64 1.67 -17.13
CA ASN A 110 1.24 0.56 -16.27
C ASN A 110 2.39 -0.41 -16.12
N CYS A 111 2.68 -0.82 -14.88
CA CYS A 111 3.46 -2.01 -14.63
C CYS A 111 2.53 -3.20 -14.47
N ASN A 112 2.89 -4.35 -15.05
CA ASN A 112 2.11 -5.57 -14.94
C ASN A 112 1.94 -6.09 -13.50
N LEU A 113 2.82 -5.67 -12.57
CA LEU A 113 2.77 -6.01 -11.15
C LEU A 113 2.26 -4.86 -10.27
N HIS A 114 2.80 -3.65 -10.45
CA HIS A 114 2.54 -2.52 -9.53
C HIS A 114 1.40 -1.60 -9.98
N GLY A 115 0.88 -1.77 -11.21
CA GLY A 115 -0.25 -0.99 -11.72
C GLY A 115 0.15 0.35 -12.33
N TRP A 116 -0.80 1.28 -12.35
CA TRP A 116 -0.71 2.54 -13.09
C TRP A 116 0.05 3.64 -12.37
N SER A 117 0.85 4.37 -13.13
CA SER A 117 1.37 5.68 -12.76
C SER A 117 0.25 6.73 -12.71
N LEU A 118 0.53 7.85 -12.04
CA LEU A 118 -0.27 9.07 -12.22
C LEU A 118 -0.15 9.58 -13.67
N TRP A 119 -1.13 10.37 -14.09
CA TRP A 119 -1.10 11.07 -15.37
C TRP A 119 -0.05 12.19 -15.33
N THR A 120 0.79 12.23 -16.35
CA THR A 120 1.73 13.33 -16.62
C THR A 120 1.22 14.10 -17.83
N VAL A 121 1.14 15.43 -17.75
CA VAL A 121 0.59 16.28 -18.81
C VAL A 121 1.74 16.83 -19.64
N LEU A 122 1.60 16.80 -20.97
CA LEU A 122 2.52 17.49 -21.87
C LEU A 122 2.34 19.01 -21.66
N GLU A 123 3.36 19.68 -21.16
CA GLU A 123 3.31 21.14 -20.99
C GLU A 123 3.21 21.81 -22.37
N SER A 124 2.25 22.73 -22.52
CA SER A 124 2.15 23.53 -23.73
C SER A 124 3.36 24.46 -23.80
N THR A 125 4.01 24.51 -24.96
CA THR A 125 5.29 25.18 -25.22
C THR A 125 5.26 26.70 -25.01
N THR A 126 4.13 27.26 -24.56
CA THR A 126 3.89 28.70 -24.38
C THR A 126 4.01 29.15 -22.92
N SER A 127 4.25 28.25 -21.96
CA SER A 127 4.48 28.65 -20.57
C SER A 127 5.93 28.44 -20.19
N THR A 128 6.64 29.54 -19.94
CA THR A 128 7.87 29.59 -19.15
C THR A 128 7.51 29.17 -17.72
N THR A 129 7.21 27.90 -17.51
CA THR A 129 6.85 27.36 -16.22
C THR A 129 8.15 27.02 -15.50
N THR A 130 8.43 27.81 -14.48
CA THR A 130 9.37 27.44 -13.42
C THR A 130 9.06 26.00 -13.04
N THR A 131 9.99 25.08 -13.30
CA THR A 131 9.91 23.68 -12.91
C THR A 131 9.63 23.63 -11.42
N THR A 132 8.35 23.59 -11.06
CA THR A 132 7.95 23.29 -9.70
C THR A 132 8.20 21.80 -9.62
N ILE A 133 9.40 21.46 -9.19
CA ILE A 133 9.74 20.13 -8.71
C ILE A 133 8.69 19.87 -7.63
N VAL A 134 7.57 19.23 -7.98
CA VAL A 134 6.64 18.70 -7.00
C VAL A 134 7.46 17.61 -6.34
N PRO A 135 7.93 17.82 -5.09
CA PRO A 135 8.79 16.83 -4.46
C PRO A 135 7.97 15.55 -4.42
N SER A 136 8.50 14.45 -4.96
CA SER A 136 7.84 13.14 -4.97
C SER A 136 7.77 12.51 -3.56
N ASN A 137 7.76 13.34 -2.51
CA ASN A 137 7.69 12.99 -1.10
C ASN A 137 6.24 12.77 -0.62
N GLN A 138 5.27 12.59 -1.52
CA GLN A 138 3.94 12.20 -1.10
C GLN A 138 3.99 10.76 -0.58
N ILE A 139 3.86 10.63 0.75
CA ILE A 139 3.79 9.34 1.43
C ILE A 139 2.55 8.62 0.92
N GLN A 140 2.75 7.44 0.34
CA GLN A 140 1.66 6.63 -0.20
C GLN A 140 0.63 6.34 0.91
N PRO A 141 -0.69 6.41 0.63
CA PRO A 141 -1.72 6.12 1.64
C PRO A 141 -1.54 4.76 2.33
N ALA A 142 -1.03 3.76 1.60
CA ALA A 142 -0.71 2.45 2.13
C ALA A 142 0.42 2.49 3.19
N THR A 143 1.45 3.31 2.97
CA THR A 143 2.55 3.52 3.92
C THR A 143 2.04 4.20 5.19
N VAL A 144 1.20 5.23 5.06
CA VAL A 144 0.56 5.88 6.22
C VAL A 144 -0.26 4.88 7.02
N ASN A 145 -1.11 4.08 6.34
CA ASN A 145 -1.92 3.06 6.97
C ASN A 145 -1.07 1.99 7.67
N MET A 146 0.04 1.56 7.07
CA MET A 146 0.97 0.62 7.69
C MET A 146 1.57 1.18 8.99
N ILE A 147 2.02 2.44 8.98
CA ILE A 147 2.55 3.10 10.17
C ILE A 147 1.48 3.15 11.28
N VAL A 148 0.25 3.52 10.94
CA VAL A 148 -0.88 3.51 11.88
C VAL A 148 -1.10 2.11 12.48
N GLN A 149 -1.09 1.06 11.66
CA GLN A 149 -1.25 -0.32 12.11
C GLN A 149 -0.13 -0.78 13.05
N ILE A 150 1.13 -0.38 12.80
CA ILE A 150 2.26 -0.65 13.69
C ILE A 150 2.08 0.04 15.04
N ILE A 151 1.67 1.32 15.04
CA ILE A 151 1.37 2.08 16.26
C ILE A 151 0.24 1.41 17.06
N LEU A 152 -0.82 0.97 16.38
CA LEU A 152 -1.93 0.23 17.00
C LEU A 152 -1.47 -1.11 17.58
N GLY A 153 -0.59 -1.83 16.88
CA GLY A 153 0.05 -3.05 17.39
C GLY A 153 0.79 -2.79 18.71
N ALA A 154 1.57 -1.72 18.79
CA ALA A 154 2.23 -1.31 20.03
C ALA A 154 1.22 -0.93 21.14
N ALA A 155 0.14 -0.22 20.79
CA ALA A 155 -0.92 0.14 21.73
C ALA A 155 -1.61 -1.10 22.32
N ILE A 156 -1.80 -2.17 21.54
CA ILE A 156 -2.39 -3.43 22.02
C ILE A 156 -1.47 -4.13 23.01
N VAL A 157 -0.16 -4.14 22.76
CA VAL A 157 0.83 -4.68 23.70
C VAL A 157 0.82 -3.86 25.00
N ALA A 158 0.80 -2.54 24.92
CA ALA A 158 0.66 -1.67 26.09
C ALA A 158 -0.65 -1.93 26.85
N GLY A 159 -1.76 -2.13 26.13
CA GLY A 159 -3.05 -2.53 26.69
C GLY A 159 -2.95 -3.84 27.47
N ALA A 160 -2.27 -4.85 26.93
CA ALA A 160 -2.05 -6.11 27.63
C ALA A 160 -1.24 -5.92 28.92
N ILE A 161 -0.22 -5.04 28.91
CA ILE A 161 0.58 -4.69 30.10
C ILE A 161 -0.29 -3.99 31.16
N PHE A 162 -1.19 -3.08 30.79
CA PHE A 162 -2.10 -2.48 31.75
C PHE A 162 -3.05 -3.51 32.38
N ALA A 163 -3.53 -4.46 31.59
CA ALA A 163 -4.37 -5.55 32.10
C ALA A 163 -3.61 -6.45 33.09
N THR A 164 -2.34 -6.77 32.85
CA THR A 164 -1.54 -7.57 33.80
C THR A 164 -1.23 -6.82 35.09
N LYS A 165 -1.06 -5.49 35.01
CA LYS A 165 -0.92 -4.59 36.17
C LYS A 165 -2.26 -4.25 36.85
N LYS A 166 -3.37 -4.91 36.47
CA LYS A 166 -4.73 -4.65 37.00
C LYS A 166 -5.22 -3.21 36.82
N ARG A 167 -4.63 -2.45 35.89
CA ARG A 167 -4.99 -1.08 35.52
C ARG A 167 -6.10 -1.08 34.47
N PHE A 168 -7.25 -1.64 34.83
CA PHE A 168 -8.33 -1.95 33.87
C PHE A 168 -8.99 -0.72 33.25
N LYS A 169 -9.03 0.42 33.96
CA LYS A 169 -9.55 1.68 33.42
C LYS A 169 -8.69 2.17 32.25
N GLN A 170 -7.37 2.22 32.44
CA GLN A 170 -6.43 2.62 31.39
C GLN A 170 -6.44 1.63 30.21
N HIS A 171 -6.47 0.33 30.51
CA HIS A 171 -6.62 -0.71 29.50
C HIS A 171 -7.88 -0.49 28.65
N HIS A 172 -9.04 -0.30 29.28
CA HIS A 172 -10.30 -0.13 28.57
C HIS A 172 -10.29 1.10 27.66
N ILE A 173 -9.87 2.27 28.17
CA ILE A 173 -9.79 3.51 27.38
C ILE A 173 -8.87 3.32 26.18
N LEU A 174 -7.68 2.76 26.40
CA LEU A 174 -6.71 2.52 25.33
C LEU A 174 -7.26 1.57 24.25
N MET A 175 -7.89 0.46 24.66
CA MET A 175 -8.43 -0.52 23.71
C MET A 175 -9.60 0.04 22.91
N VAL A 176 -10.52 0.78 23.53
CA VAL A 176 -11.64 1.44 22.82
C VAL A 176 -11.11 2.43 21.79
N THR A 177 -10.13 3.24 22.18
CA THR A 177 -9.50 4.22 21.28
C THR A 177 -8.79 3.54 20.11
N ALA A 178 -8.00 2.49 20.39
CA ALA A 178 -7.29 1.73 19.37
C ALA A 178 -8.24 1.07 18.37
N THR A 179 -9.33 0.45 18.84
CA THR A 179 -10.37 -0.13 17.99
C THR A 179 -11.04 0.95 17.12
N ALA A 180 -11.42 2.09 17.68
CA ALA A 180 -12.03 3.18 16.91
C ALA A 180 -11.09 3.72 15.81
N VAL A 181 -9.81 3.95 16.14
CA VAL A 181 -8.80 4.40 15.16
C VAL A 181 -8.59 3.34 14.08
N ASN A 182 -8.55 2.06 14.45
CA ASN A 182 -8.44 0.95 13.50
C ASN A 182 -9.61 0.93 12.51
N GLY A 183 -10.84 1.00 13.02
CA GLY A 183 -12.05 1.03 12.20
C GLY A 183 -12.03 2.18 11.19
N VAL A 184 -11.62 3.38 11.60
CA VAL A 184 -11.43 4.53 10.69
C VAL A 184 -10.35 4.25 9.65
N SER A 185 -9.21 3.69 10.05
CA SER A 185 -8.11 3.33 9.14
C SER A 185 -8.54 2.32 8.07
N ILE A 186 -9.34 1.31 8.46
CA ILE A 186 -9.91 0.32 7.55
C ILE A 186 -10.81 1.01 6.51
N LEU A 187 -11.72 1.89 6.94
CA LEU A 187 -12.65 2.58 6.04
C LEU A 187 -11.94 3.52 5.07
N LEU A 188 -10.91 4.24 5.52
CA LEU A 188 -10.25 5.27 4.71
C LEU A 188 -9.15 4.70 3.79
N ALA A 189 -8.43 3.67 4.23
CA ALA A 189 -7.30 3.13 3.47
C ALA A 189 -7.59 1.76 2.86
N MET A 190 -8.07 0.81 3.67
CA MET A 190 -8.22 -0.58 3.21
C MET A 190 -9.40 -0.76 2.27
N VAL A 191 -10.56 -0.14 2.55
CA VAL A 191 -11.76 -0.29 1.70
C VAL A 191 -11.52 0.24 0.28
N PRO A 192 -11.03 1.48 0.07
CA PRO A 192 -10.78 1.98 -1.29
C PRO A 192 -9.73 1.14 -2.02
N SER A 193 -8.66 0.73 -1.33
CA SER A 193 -7.63 -0.12 -1.91
C SER A 193 -8.18 -1.48 -2.34
N THR A 194 -9.08 -2.07 -1.54
CA THR A 194 -9.72 -3.35 -1.86
C THR A 194 -10.64 -3.24 -3.07
N LEU A 195 -11.45 -2.17 -3.13
CA LEU A 195 -12.32 -1.92 -4.28
C LEU A 195 -11.53 -1.71 -5.58
N ASN A 196 -10.42 -0.97 -5.50
CA ASN A 196 -9.51 -0.78 -6.63
C ASN A 196 -8.87 -2.09 -7.09
N LEU A 197 -8.45 -2.95 -6.15
CA LEU A 197 -7.91 -4.28 -6.47
C LEU A 197 -8.95 -5.18 -7.12
N ILE A 198 -10.18 -5.21 -6.61
CA ILE A 198 -11.28 -6.00 -7.21
C ILE A 198 -11.59 -5.51 -8.63
N ALA A 199 -11.62 -4.19 -8.84
CA ALA A 199 -11.87 -3.62 -10.16
C ALA A 199 -10.77 -3.96 -11.19
N GLN A 200 -9.53 -4.15 -10.75
CA GLN A 200 -8.38 -4.49 -11.59
C GLN A 200 -8.17 -6.01 -11.75
N SER A 201 -8.87 -6.82 -10.96
CA SER A 201 -8.70 -8.27 -10.87
C SER A 201 -9.33 -9.04 -12.03
N THR A 202 -8.60 -9.22 -13.14
CA THR A 202 -8.96 -10.28 -14.11
C THR A 202 -7.86 -11.29 -14.41
N LYS A 203 -6.56 -11.06 -14.11
CA LYS A 203 -5.50 -12.03 -14.50
C LYS A 203 -4.32 -12.25 -13.53
N THR A 204 -4.03 -11.36 -12.57
CA THR A 204 -2.71 -11.34 -11.89
C THR A 204 -2.70 -11.77 -10.42
N LEU A 205 -3.81 -12.28 -9.88
CA LEU A 205 -4.00 -12.31 -8.44
C LEU A 205 -3.56 -13.58 -7.70
N GLY A 206 -2.94 -14.58 -8.35
CA GLY A 206 -2.66 -15.90 -7.75
C GLY A 206 -2.06 -15.86 -6.33
N THR A 207 -0.83 -15.38 -6.18
CA THR A 207 -0.13 -15.34 -4.88
C THR A 207 -0.70 -14.26 -3.95
N LEU A 208 -1.08 -13.10 -4.49
CA LEU A 208 -1.66 -12.01 -3.71
C LEU A 208 -3.00 -12.38 -3.08
N THR A 209 -3.82 -13.19 -3.76
CA THR A 209 -5.11 -13.69 -3.25
C THR A 209 -4.92 -14.52 -1.98
N LEU A 210 -3.86 -15.33 -1.92
CA LEU A 210 -3.58 -16.20 -0.77
C LEU A 210 -3.19 -15.43 0.50
N LEU A 211 -2.64 -14.22 0.38
CA LEU A 211 -2.36 -13.36 1.53
C LEU A 211 -3.53 -12.43 1.84
N PHE A 212 -4.14 -11.86 0.79
CA PHE A 212 -5.16 -10.84 0.89
C PHE A 212 -6.47 -11.36 1.50
N ILE A 213 -6.99 -12.51 1.04
CA ILE A 213 -8.25 -13.07 1.57
C ILE A 213 -8.12 -13.39 3.06
N PRO A 214 -7.09 -14.11 3.55
CA PRO A 214 -6.94 -14.36 4.98
C PRO A 214 -6.76 -13.08 5.79
N HIS A 215 -6.04 -12.08 5.28
CA HIS A 215 -5.88 -10.80 5.97
C HIS A 215 -7.22 -10.09 6.15
N MET A 216 -8.00 -9.98 5.07
CA MET A 216 -9.32 -9.36 5.07
C MET A 216 -10.28 -10.06 6.04
N VAL A 217 -10.39 -11.40 5.96
CA VAL A 217 -11.25 -12.18 6.86
C VAL A 217 -10.82 -12.02 8.32
N THR A 218 -9.52 -12.12 8.60
CA THR A 218 -8.99 -11.95 9.95
C THR A 218 -9.25 -10.54 10.47
N GLY A 219 -9.09 -9.51 9.65
CA GLY A 219 -9.37 -8.11 10.00
C GLY A 219 -10.84 -7.89 10.36
N ILE A 220 -11.77 -8.39 9.55
CA ILE A 220 -13.22 -8.29 9.82
C ILE A 220 -13.57 -8.99 11.13
N LEU A 221 -13.08 -10.21 11.36
CA LEU A 221 -13.32 -10.95 12.59
C LEU A 221 -12.74 -10.24 13.81
N THR A 222 -11.54 -9.67 13.67
CA THR A 222 -10.84 -8.94 14.71
C THR A 222 -11.63 -7.72 15.16
N GLU A 223 -12.02 -6.87 14.21
CA GLU A 223 -12.74 -5.62 14.50
C GLU A 223 -14.15 -5.90 15.06
N SER A 224 -14.88 -6.83 14.43
CA SER A 224 -16.22 -7.24 14.88
C SER A 224 -16.19 -7.79 16.31
N LEU A 225 -15.18 -8.61 16.63
CA LEU A 225 -15.02 -9.18 17.96
C LEU A 225 -14.63 -8.12 18.99
N ALA A 226 -13.79 -7.14 18.62
CA ALA A 226 -13.44 -6.02 19.49
C ALA A 226 -14.68 -5.20 19.87
N ILE A 227 -15.49 -4.81 18.88
CA ILE A 227 -16.75 -4.09 19.10
C ILE A 227 -17.70 -4.91 19.97
N PHE A 228 -17.87 -6.21 19.69
CA PHE A 228 -18.70 -7.09 20.52
C PHE A 228 -18.25 -7.12 21.98
N ILE A 229 -16.95 -7.24 22.25
CA ILE A 229 -16.41 -7.27 23.61
C ILE A 229 -16.65 -5.94 24.33
N ILE A 230 -16.45 -4.82 23.66
CA ILE A 230 -16.66 -3.47 24.21
C ILE A 230 -18.13 -3.29 24.63
N LEU A 231 -19.07 -3.69 23.77
CA LEU A 231 -20.51 -3.47 23.98
C LEU A 231 -21.16 -4.49 24.92
N LYS A 232 -20.86 -5.78 24.78
CA LYS A 232 -21.59 -6.87 25.46
C LYS A 232 -20.87 -7.47 26.66
N LYS A 233 -19.57 -7.25 26.84
CA LYS A 233 -18.76 -7.73 27.98
C LYS A 233 -19.05 -9.21 28.34
N PRO A 234 -18.64 -10.19 27.52
CA PRO A 234 -19.02 -11.59 27.71
C PRO A 234 -18.54 -12.17 29.05
N ARG A 235 -19.30 -13.12 29.62
CA ARG A 235 -19.01 -13.77 30.93
C ARG A 235 -17.56 -14.27 31.07
N LYS A 236 -16.99 -14.84 30.00
CA LYS A 236 -15.61 -15.35 29.96
C LYS A 236 -14.64 -14.34 29.32
N LEU A 237 -14.70 -13.06 29.73
CA LEU A 237 -13.97 -11.94 29.13
C LEU A 237 -12.48 -12.24 28.88
N LYS A 238 -11.80 -12.85 29.85
CA LYS A 238 -10.36 -13.20 29.73
C LYS A 238 -10.05 -14.13 28.56
N LYS A 239 -10.95 -15.08 28.25
CA LYS A 239 -10.77 -16.00 27.10
C LYS A 239 -10.95 -15.23 25.79
N TRP A 240 -12.00 -14.42 25.70
CA TRP A 240 -12.29 -13.60 24.53
C TRP A 240 -11.18 -12.58 24.22
N MET A 241 -10.63 -11.92 25.25
CA MET A 241 -9.52 -10.99 25.08
C MET A 241 -8.25 -11.65 24.53
N ARG A 242 -7.99 -12.91 24.90
CA ARG A 242 -6.85 -13.67 24.34
C ARG A 242 -7.07 -14.02 22.87
N ILE A 243 -8.28 -14.44 22.52
CA ILE A 243 -8.64 -14.73 21.13
C ILE A 243 -8.50 -13.46 20.30
N LEU A 244 -9.05 -12.34 20.78
CA LEU A 244 -8.94 -11.04 20.11
C LEU A 244 -7.48 -10.61 19.93
N PHE A 245 -6.65 -10.77 20.96
CA PHE A 245 -5.22 -10.44 20.87
C PHE A 245 -4.50 -11.26 19.79
N ILE A 246 -4.76 -12.58 19.72
CA ILE A 246 -4.17 -13.45 18.69
C ILE A 246 -4.61 -13.01 17.29
N LEU A 247 -5.92 -12.76 17.10
CA LEU A 247 -6.46 -12.32 15.82
C LEU A 247 -5.83 -10.99 15.36
N TRP A 248 -5.68 -10.03 16.27
CA TRP A 248 -5.00 -8.76 15.99
C TRP A 248 -3.55 -8.94 15.52
N ILE A 249 -2.76 -9.74 16.24
CA ILE A 249 -1.36 -9.98 15.87
C ILE A 249 -1.27 -10.73 14.53
N SER A 250 -2.14 -11.72 14.31
CA SER A 250 -2.21 -12.42 13.02
C SER A 250 -2.61 -11.50 11.87
N SER A 251 -3.58 -10.61 12.08
CA SER A 251 -4.01 -9.63 11.08
C SER A 251 -2.89 -8.65 10.75
N LEU A 252 -2.19 -8.11 11.76
CA LEU A 252 -1.05 -7.21 11.57
C LEU A 252 0.10 -7.89 10.81
N ALA A 253 0.42 -9.14 11.16
CA ALA A 253 1.45 -9.91 10.47
C ALA A 253 1.11 -10.13 8.98
N LEU A 254 -0.13 -10.53 8.69
CA LEU A 254 -0.60 -10.69 7.31
C LEU A 254 -0.58 -9.36 6.54
N GLY A 255 -1.01 -8.25 7.16
CA GLY A 255 -0.97 -6.92 6.54
C GLY A 255 0.45 -6.48 6.24
N THR A 256 1.40 -6.78 7.14
CA THR A 256 2.83 -6.52 6.95
C THR A 256 3.40 -7.31 5.78
N LEU A 257 3.07 -8.60 5.68
CA LEU A 257 3.48 -9.45 4.56
C LEU A 257 2.93 -8.94 3.22
N ILE A 258 1.66 -8.53 3.17
CA ILE A 258 1.06 -7.94 1.97
C ILE A 258 1.82 -6.67 1.57
N TYR A 259 2.11 -5.78 2.52
CA TYR A 259 2.84 -4.55 2.26
C TYR A 259 4.21 -4.83 1.65
N ILE A 260 5.01 -5.71 2.25
CA ILE A 260 6.35 -6.08 1.75
C ILE A 260 6.28 -6.79 0.39
N THR A 261 5.17 -7.46 0.09
CA THR A 261 5.00 -8.15 -1.20
C THR A 261 4.63 -7.18 -2.33
N ILE A 262 3.89 -6.10 -2.02
CA ILE A 262 3.40 -5.13 -3.01
C ILE A 262 4.37 -3.96 -3.19
N TYR A 263 4.99 -3.52 -2.10
CA TYR A 263 5.85 -2.36 -2.04
C TYR A 263 7.28 -2.84 -1.95
#